data_AF-A0A0T2QGY0-F1
#
_entry.id   AF-A0A0T2QGY0-F1
#
_cell.length_a   1.000
_cell.length_b   1.000
_cell.length_c   1.000
_cell.angle_alpha   90.00
_cell.angle_beta   90.00
_cell.angle_gamma   90.00
#
_symmetry.space_group_name_H-M   'P 1'
#
loop_
_entity.id
_entity.type
_entity.pdbx_description
1 polymer ?
#
loop_
_entity_poly.entity_id
_entity_poly.type
_entity_poly.pdbx_seq_one_letter_code
_entity_poly.pdbx_strand_id
1 'polypeptide(L)'
;MASTERKAAKHGLLGKYAYAWLTLAFFAVSFGLHWWFGWLSFVDEAHQHGQEPATGEYLTVMARDTFENWQSEFLQLLWQVVGLAYFLYIGSPSSKENDDRLEAKVDALMKFVGGEEGERLQSELDEAFLRHGGHAKPHGHRDSIPS
;
A
#
# COMPACT_ATOMS: atom_id res chain seq x y z
N MET A 1 44.34 -7.30 -14.86
CA MET A 1 43.30 -7.18 -13.81
C MET A 1 42.23 -6.11 -14.13
N ALA A 2 41.82 -5.93 -15.39
CA ALA A 2 40.81 -4.92 -15.78
C ALA A 2 39.48 -5.52 -16.30
N SER A 3 39.30 -6.84 -16.18
CA SER A 3 38.14 -7.56 -16.73
C SER A 3 36.99 -7.73 -15.74
N THR A 4 37.21 -7.49 -14.44
CA THR A 4 36.24 -7.80 -13.39
C THR A 4 35.27 -6.65 -13.13
N GLU A 5 35.67 -5.40 -13.35
CA GLU A 5 34.85 -4.22 -13.05
C GLU A 5 33.67 -4.00 -14.00
N ARG A 6 33.70 -4.51 -15.24
CA ARG A 6 32.57 -4.34 -16.17
C ARG A 6 31.37 -5.26 -15.90
N LYS A 7 31.51 -6.28 -15.05
CA LYS A 7 30.41 -7.21 -14.72
C LYS A 7 29.47 -6.66 -13.63
N ALA A 8 29.96 -5.77 -12.76
CA ALA A 8 29.15 -5.21 -11.67
C ALA A 8 28.14 -4.14 -12.15
N ALA A 9 28.47 -3.40 -13.21
CA ALA A 9 27.60 -2.33 -13.72
C ALA A 9 26.32 -2.83 -14.43
N LYS A 10 26.31 -4.08 -14.95
CA LYS A 10 25.13 -4.65 -15.61
C LYS A 10 24.02 -5.11 -14.64
N HIS A 11 24.33 -5.30 -13.36
CA HIS A 11 23.33 -5.64 -12.34
C HIS A 11 22.71 -4.39 -11.66
N GLY A 12 23.14 -3.17 -12.00
CA GLY A 12 22.68 -1.95 -11.33
C GLY A 12 21.21 -1.56 -11.59
N LEU A 13 20.63 -2.02 -12.71
CA LEU A 13 19.22 -1.76 -13.07
C LEU A 13 18.32 -3.01 -12.95
N LEU A 14 18.83 -4.18 -13.35
CA LEU A 14 18.09 -5.45 -13.18
C LEU A 14 18.05 -5.91 -11.72
N GLY A 15 19.10 -5.69 -10.93
CA GLY A 15 19.14 -6.12 -9.53
C GLY A 15 18.23 -5.30 -8.62
N LYS A 16 18.17 -3.97 -8.81
CA LYS A 16 17.33 -3.09 -7.99
C LYS A 16 15.83 -3.25 -8.20
N TYR A 17 15.43 -3.71 -9.39
CA TYR A 17 14.04 -3.98 -9.75
C TYR A 17 13.81 -5.48 -9.99
N ALA A 18 14.64 -6.35 -9.41
CA ALA A 18 14.57 -7.79 -9.65
C ALA A 18 13.17 -8.34 -9.36
N TYR A 19 12.53 -7.87 -8.27
CA TYR A 19 11.15 -8.23 -7.95
C TYR A 19 10.17 -7.79 -9.06
N ALA A 20 10.25 -6.55 -9.53
CA ALA A 20 9.37 -6.03 -10.58
C ALA A 20 9.56 -6.78 -11.92
N TRP A 21 10.79 -7.12 -12.27
CA TRP A 21 11.06 -7.93 -13.47
C TRP A 21 10.55 -9.36 -13.32
N LEU A 22 10.70 -9.96 -12.15
CA LEU A 22 10.19 -11.30 -11.87
C LEU A 22 8.66 -11.34 -11.95
N THR A 23 7.97 -10.40 -11.30
CA THR A 23 6.51 -10.31 -11.37
C THR A 23 6.02 -10.01 -12.78
N LEU A 24 6.69 -9.11 -13.52
CA LEU A 24 6.35 -8.86 -14.92
C LEU A 24 6.53 -10.11 -15.79
N ALA A 25 7.58 -10.90 -15.55
CA ALA A 25 7.80 -12.16 -16.27
C ALA A 25 6.68 -13.18 -15.98
N PHE A 26 6.33 -13.37 -14.71
CA PHE A 26 5.20 -14.23 -14.34
C PHE A 26 3.88 -13.75 -14.95
N PHE A 27 3.64 -12.44 -14.93
CA PHE A 27 2.46 -11.84 -15.56
C PHE A 27 2.45 -12.07 -17.07
N ALA A 28 3.56 -11.86 -17.78
CA ALA A 28 3.62 -12.07 -19.23
C ALA A 28 3.39 -13.53 -19.61
N VAL A 29 3.94 -14.47 -18.83
CA VAL A 29 3.72 -15.91 -19.03
C VAL A 29 2.26 -16.27 -18.75
N SER A 30 1.68 -15.83 -17.64
CA SER A 30 0.29 -16.14 -17.32
C SER A 30 -0.69 -15.50 -18.31
N PHE A 31 -0.41 -14.27 -18.75
CA PHE A 31 -1.18 -13.57 -19.77
C PHE A 31 -1.13 -14.29 -21.11
N GLY A 32 0.07 -14.73 -21.54
CA GLY A 32 0.23 -15.55 -22.73
C GLY A 32 -0.51 -16.89 -22.64
N LEU A 33 -0.45 -17.55 -21.49
CA LEU A 33 -1.20 -18.79 -21.23
C LEU A 33 -2.72 -18.57 -21.26
N HIS A 34 -3.21 -17.47 -20.69
CA HIS A 34 -4.63 -17.12 -20.71
C HIS A 34 -5.14 -17.01 -22.16
N TRP A 35 -4.42 -16.30 -23.02
CA TRP A 35 -4.77 -16.19 -24.43
C TRP A 35 -4.65 -17.56 -25.13
N TRP A 36 -3.54 -18.29 -24.91
CA TRP A 36 -3.35 -19.61 -25.51
C TRP A 36 -4.48 -20.59 -25.18
N PHE A 37 -4.85 -20.72 -23.91
CA PHE A 37 -5.97 -21.57 -23.51
C PHE A 37 -7.31 -21.06 -24.03
N GLY A 38 -7.50 -19.73 -24.11
CA GLY A 38 -8.65 -19.14 -24.76
C GLY A 38 -8.76 -19.53 -26.23
N TRP A 39 -7.63 -19.59 -26.97
CA TRP A 39 -7.64 -20.05 -28.36
C TRP A 39 -8.07 -21.51 -28.47
N LEU A 40 -7.58 -22.38 -27.59
CA LEU A 40 -7.98 -23.79 -27.56
C LEU A 40 -9.48 -23.95 -27.32
N SER A 41 -10.06 -23.19 -26.37
CA SER A 41 -11.51 -23.20 -26.11
C SER A 41 -12.30 -22.68 -27.32
N PHE A 42 -11.87 -21.55 -27.88
CA PHE A 42 -12.54 -20.92 -29.02
C PHE A 42 -12.59 -21.83 -30.25
N VAL A 43 -11.47 -22.51 -30.56
CA VAL A 43 -11.41 -23.47 -31.68
C VAL A 43 -12.30 -24.69 -31.41
N ASP A 44 -12.29 -25.21 -30.18
CA ASP A 44 -13.12 -26.35 -29.81
C ASP A 44 -14.62 -26.01 -29.93
N GLU A 45 -15.05 -24.85 -29.45
CA GLU A 45 -16.41 -24.33 -29.60
C GLU A 45 -16.80 -24.15 -31.06
N ALA A 46 -15.93 -23.53 -31.89
CA ALA A 46 -16.18 -23.36 -33.31
C ALA A 46 -16.40 -24.72 -34.01
N HIS A 47 -15.56 -25.71 -33.73
CA HIS A 47 -15.71 -27.06 -34.28
C HIS A 47 -16.99 -27.75 -33.81
N GLN A 48 -17.36 -27.61 -32.54
CA GLN A 48 -18.62 -28.16 -32.01
C GLN A 48 -19.85 -27.57 -32.71
N HIS A 49 -19.76 -26.32 -33.14
CA HIS A 49 -20.82 -25.64 -33.90
C HIS A 49 -20.70 -25.79 -35.42
N GLY A 50 -19.72 -26.56 -35.92
CA GLY A 50 -19.49 -26.75 -37.36
C GLY A 50 -19.01 -25.50 -38.09
N GLN A 51 -18.37 -24.58 -37.36
CA GLN A 51 -17.83 -23.32 -37.86
C GLN A 51 -16.30 -23.40 -38.00
N GLU A 52 -15.75 -22.60 -38.90
CA GLU A 52 -14.30 -22.42 -39.03
C GLU A 52 -13.83 -21.29 -38.10
N PRO A 53 -12.84 -21.51 -37.23
CA PRO A 53 -12.39 -20.51 -36.28
C PRO A 53 -11.72 -19.32 -36.99
N ALA A 54 -12.31 -18.12 -36.82
CA ALA A 54 -11.79 -16.88 -37.37
C ALA A 54 -10.90 -16.15 -36.34
N THR A 55 -9.65 -15.89 -36.70
CA THR A 55 -8.68 -15.22 -35.80
C THR A 55 -9.11 -13.80 -35.40
N GLY A 56 -9.78 -13.06 -36.28
CA GLY A 56 -10.27 -11.71 -35.96
C GLY A 56 -11.39 -11.70 -34.91
N GLU A 57 -12.27 -12.69 -34.94
CA GLU A 57 -13.33 -12.86 -33.94
C GLU A 57 -12.72 -13.24 -32.59
N TYR A 58 -11.80 -14.21 -32.59
CA TYR A 58 -11.05 -14.59 -31.40
C TYR A 58 -10.34 -13.40 -30.73
N LEU A 59 -9.66 -12.53 -31.51
CA LEU A 59 -9.02 -11.33 -30.95
C LEU A 59 -10.03 -10.40 -30.29
N THR A 60 -11.22 -10.27 -30.86
CA THR A 60 -12.29 -9.42 -30.31
C THR A 60 -12.84 -10.00 -29.01
N VAL A 61 -13.10 -11.31 -28.99
CA VAL A 61 -13.57 -12.04 -27.80
C VAL A 61 -12.54 -11.97 -26.69
N MET A 62 -11.28 -12.33 -26.95
CA MET A 62 -10.24 -12.32 -25.93
C MET A 62 -9.89 -10.91 -25.44
N ALA A 63 -9.92 -9.91 -26.32
CA ALA A 63 -9.74 -8.52 -25.89
C ALA A 63 -10.85 -8.11 -24.94
N ARG A 64 -12.11 -8.41 -25.28
CA ARG A 64 -13.26 -8.16 -24.41
C ARG A 64 -13.10 -8.86 -23.07
N ASP A 65 -12.84 -10.16 -23.05
CA ASP A 65 -12.69 -10.95 -21.82
C ASP A 65 -11.54 -10.40 -20.94
N THR A 66 -10.42 -10.03 -21.58
CA THR A 66 -9.29 -9.40 -20.90
C THR A 66 -9.69 -8.05 -20.28
N PHE A 67 -10.43 -7.22 -21.02
CA PHE A 67 -10.87 -5.91 -20.54
C PHE A 67 -11.92 -6.01 -19.43
N GLU A 68 -12.87 -6.94 -19.54
CA GLU A 68 -13.88 -7.20 -18.51
C GLU A 68 -13.22 -7.67 -17.21
N ASN A 69 -12.26 -8.60 -17.29
CA ASN A 69 -11.47 -9.03 -16.14
C ASN A 69 -10.64 -7.90 -15.54
N TRP A 70 -9.98 -7.09 -16.38
CA TRP A 70 -9.20 -5.94 -15.89
C TRP A 70 -10.10 -4.89 -15.22
N GLN A 71 -11.28 -4.62 -15.80
CA GLN A 71 -12.25 -3.68 -15.24
C GLN A 71 -12.73 -4.11 -13.85
N SER A 72 -13.11 -5.38 -13.69
CA SER A 72 -13.63 -5.89 -12.42
C SER A 72 -12.56 -5.88 -11.33
N GLU A 73 -11.33 -6.31 -11.65
CA GLU A 73 -10.21 -6.31 -10.71
C GLU A 73 -9.80 -4.88 -10.31
N PHE A 74 -9.77 -3.94 -11.27
CA PHE A 74 -9.47 -2.54 -10.94
C PHE A 74 -10.53 -1.94 -10.01
N LEU A 75 -11.81 -2.20 -10.26
CA LEU A 75 -12.89 -1.73 -9.40
C LEU A 75 -12.80 -2.37 -8.00
N GLN A 76 -12.48 -3.65 -7.92
CA GLN A 76 -12.25 -4.35 -6.65
C GLN A 76 -11.09 -3.72 -5.86
N LEU A 77 -9.93 -3.52 -6.50
CA LEU A 77 -8.76 -2.91 -5.86
C LEU A 77 -9.05 -1.48 -5.39
N LEU A 78 -9.72 -0.68 -6.23
CA LEU A 78 -10.13 0.67 -5.87
C LEU A 78 -11.06 0.65 -4.66
N TRP A 79 -12.07 -0.22 -4.66
CA TRP A 79 -12.99 -0.36 -3.54
C TRP A 79 -12.30 -0.81 -2.27
N GLN A 80 -11.34 -1.75 -2.36
CA GLN A 80 -10.55 -2.20 -1.22
C GLN A 80 -9.68 -1.08 -0.64
N VAL A 81 -8.95 -0.35 -1.49
CA VAL A 81 -8.08 0.75 -1.05
C VAL A 81 -8.90 1.88 -0.44
N VAL A 82 -9.96 2.32 -1.12
CA VAL A 82 -10.84 3.39 -0.63
C VAL A 82 -11.59 2.95 0.63
N GLY A 83 -12.13 1.73 0.64
CA GLY A 83 -12.83 1.16 1.79
C GLY A 83 -11.92 1.02 3.01
N LEU A 84 -10.70 0.51 2.82
CA LEU A 84 -9.71 0.42 3.90
C LEU A 84 -9.26 1.80 4.37
N ALA A 85 -8.97 2.72 3.44
CA ALA A 85 -8.59 4.09 3.79
C ALA A 85 -9.71 4.81 4.55
N TYR A 86 -10.97 4.62 4.16
CA TYR A 86 -12.14 5.16 4.84
C TYR A 86 -12.32 4.55 6.23
N PHE A 87 -12.19 3.23 6.35
CA PHE A 87 -12.28 2.53 7.63
C PHE A 87 -11.14 2.95 8.57
N LEU A 88 -9.92 3.14 8.06
CA LEU A 88 -8.81 3.70 8.83
C LEU A 88 -9.10 5.15 9.21
N TYR A 89 -9.61 5.98 8.31
CA TYR A 89 -9.93 7.39 8.60
C TYR A 89 -10.97 7.53 9.72
N ILE A 90 -12.04 6.71 9.71
CA ILE A 90 -13.10 6.74 10.73
C ILE A 90 -12.74 5.92 11.98
N GLY A 91 -11.96 4.84 11.83
CA GLY A 91 -11.51 3.93 12.89
C GLY A 91 -10.20 4.35 13.58
N SER A 92 -9.58 5.44 13.14
CA SER A 92 -8.39 6.06 13.75
C SER A 92 -8.62 6.96 15.00
N PRO A 93 -9.76 6.98 15.74
CA PRO A 93 -9.79 7.60 17.06
C PRO A 93 -8.73 7.01 17.98
N SER A 94 -8.45 5.70 17.84
CA SER A 94 -7.46 5.01 18.65
C SER A 94 -6.02 5.46 18.36
N SER A 95 -5.68 5.88 17.13
CA SER A 95 -4.35 6.44 16.82
C SER A 95 -4.18 7.83 17.45
N LYS A 96 -5.20 8.70 17.32
CA LYS A 96 -5.18 10.01 17.97
C LYS A 96 -5.12 9.89 19.49
N GLU A 97 -5.98 9.07 20.09
CA GLU A 97 -5.98 8.84 21.53
C GLU A 97 -4.65 8.24 22.02
N ASN A 98 -4.06 7.32 21.25
CA ASN A 98 -2.75 6.75 21.59
C ASN A 98 -1.64 7.80 21.50
N ASP A 99 -1.63 8.64 20.46
CA ASP A 99 -0.65 9.72 20.30
C ASP A 99 -0.80 10.75 21.44
N ASP A 100 -2.03 11.17 21.74
CA ASP A 100 -2.34 12.09 22.85
C ASP A 100 -1.90 11.51 24.21
N ARG A 101 -2.10 10.20 24.44
CA ARG A 101 -1.68 9.51 25.67
C ARG A 101 -0.17 9.32 25.76
N LEU A 102 0.50 9.07 24.64
CA LEU A 102 1.96 8.96 24.59
C LEU A 102 2.60 10.32 24.86
N GLU A 103 2.06 11.37 24.27
CA GLU A 103 2.48 12.75 24.53
C GLU A 103 2.34 13.10 26.02
N ALA A 104 1.16 12.89 26.62
CA ALA A 104 0.95 13.19 28.03
C ALA A 104 1.93 12.43 28.96
N LYS A 105 2.34 11.22 28.57
CA LYS A 105 3.37 10.45 29.29
C LYS A 105 4.77 11.02 29.10
N VAL A 106 5.12 11.44 27.89
CA VAL A 106 6.40 12.08 27.58
C VAL A 106 6.52 13.40 28.33
N ASP A 107 5.46 14.21 28.35
CA ASP A 107 5.40 15.47 29.10
C ASP A 107 5.61 15.25 30.60
N ALA A 108 4.89 14.27 31.16
CA ALA A 108 5.05 13.90 32.58
C ALA A 108 6.47 13.43 32.90
N LEU A 109 7.11 12.67 31.99
CA LEU A 109 8.49 12.21 32.16
C LEU A 109 9.49 13.37 32.08
N MET A 110 9.33 14.27 31.11
CA MET A 110 10.20 15.45 30.94
C MET A 110 10.13 16.37 32.16
N LYS A 111 8.93 16.55 32.72
CA LYS A 111 8.74 17.30 33.98
C LYS A 111 9.39 16.61 35.18
N PHE A 112 9.28 15.27 35.26
CA PHE A 112 9.84 14.51 36.39
C PHE A 112 11.38 14.41 36.34
N VAL A 113 11.97 14.26 35.15
CA VAL A 113 13.42 14.07 34.97
C VAL A 113 14.16 15.41 34.83
N GLY A 114 13.58 16.37 34.12
CA GLY A 114 14.22 17.64 33.76
C GLY A 114 13.83 18.85 34.62
N GLY A 115 12.83 18.74 35.51
CA GLY A 115 12.37 19.86 36.34
C GLY A 115 12.06 21.13 35.52
N GLU A 116 12.56 22.28 35.96
CA GLU A 116 12.38 23.57 35.27
C GLU A 116 13.07 23.65 33.90
N GLU A 117 14.15 22.89 33.68
CA GLU A 117 14.88 22.86 32.40
C GLU A 117 14.09 22.06 31.35
N GLY A 118 13.42 20.99 31.79
CA GLY A 118 12.49 20.21 30.96
C GLY A 118 11.28 21.03 30.49
N GLU A 119 10.71 21.86 31.37
CA GLU A 119 9.60 22.76 31.04
C GLU A 119 10.00 23.83 30.02
N ARG A 120 11.19 24.42 30.18
CA ARG A 120 11.71 25.38 29.18
C ARG A 120 11.92 24.73 27.82
N LEU A 121 12.53 23.56 27.78
CA LEU A 121 12.79 22.86 26.52
C LEU A 121 11.48 22.46 25.81
N GLN A 122 10.47 22.06 26.59
CA GLN A 122 9.13 21.79 26.06
C GLN A 122 8.51 23.05 25.41
N SER A 123 8.58 24.20 26.09
CA SER A 123 8.03 25.45 25.57
C SER A 123 8.72 25.92 24.28
N GLU A 124 10.05 25.72 24.18
CA GLU A 124 10.83 26.04 22.99
C GLU A 124 10.47 25.11 21.81
N LEU A 125 10.24 23.82 22.08
CA LEU A 125 9.78 22.86 21.09
C LEU A 125 8.37 23.21 20.57
N ASP A 126 7.43 23.48 21.47
CA ASP A 126 6.06 23.83 21.09
C ASP A 126 6.00 25.11 20.23
N GLU A 127 6.84 26.11 20.54
CA GLU A 127 6.94 27.36 19.77
C GLU A 127 7.60 27.14 18.39
N ALA A 128 8.67 26.36 18.33
CA ALA A 128 9.39 26.08 17.09
C ALA A 128 8.56 25.28 16.06
N PHE A 129 7.62 24.44 16.52
CA PHE A 129 6.87 23.52 15.65
C PHE A 129 5.41 23.94 15.36
N LEU A 130 4.96 25.17 15.72
CA LEU A 130 3.62 25.74 15.45
C LEU A 130 2.48 24.69 15.50
N ARG A 131 2.14 24.29 16.71
CA ARG A 131 1.20 23.19 16.98
C ARG A 131 -0.27 23.60 16.76
N HIS A 132 -0.83 23.31 15.58
CA HIS A 132 -2.27 23.30 15.35
C HIS A 132 -2.87 21.91 15.63
N GLY A 133 -2.99 21.55 16.91
CA GLY A 133 -3.69 20.35 17.36
C GLY A 133 -4.09 20.54 18.81
N GLY A 134 -5.41 20.60 19.06
CA GLY A 134 -5.97 21.02 20.33
C GLY A 134 -5.40 20.25 21.52
N HIS A 135 -5.07 20.98 22.58
CA HIS A 135 -4.67 20.41 23.86
C HIS A 135 -5.58 19.25 24.25
N ALA A 136 -4.98 18.08 24.50
CA ALA A 136 -5.61 17.00 25.22
C ALA A 136 -5.96 17.52 26.62
N LYS A 137 -7.19 18.03 26.78
CA LYS A 137 -7.70 18.29 28.12
C LYS A 137 -7.86 16.93 28.80
N PRO A 138 -7.30 16.73 30.00
CA PRO A 138 -7.50 15.49 30.73
C PRO A 138 -9.00 15.32 30.98
N HIS A 139 -9.63 14.43 30.21
CA HIS A 139 -10.98 13.98 30.52
C HIS A 139 -10.88 13.15 31.81
N GLY A 140 -11.70 13.55 32.77
CA GLY A 140 -11.47 13.29 34.17
C GLY A 140 -11.28 11.81 34.52
N HIS A 141 -10.12 11.52 35.09
CA HIS A 141 -10.05 10.58 36.20
C HIS A 141 -9.15 11.19 37.29
N ARG A 142 -9.70 12.19 37.98
CA ARG A 142 -9.28 12.48 39.35
C ARG A 142 -9.89 11.36 40.18
N ASP A 143 -9.07 10.44 40.66
CA ASP A 143 -9.19 9.89 42.01
C ASP A 143 -7.88 9.21 42.42
N SER A 144 -7.30 9.75 43.50
CA SER A 144 -6.27 9.19 44.38
C SER A 144 -4.92 8.73 43.79
N ILE A 145 -3.90 9.60 43.87
CA ILE A 145 -2.54 9.16 44.20
C ILE A 145 -2.22 9.71 45.60
N PRO A 146 -1.99 8.88 46.63
CA PRO A 146 -1.59 9.35 47.94
C PRO A 146 -0.11 9.75 47.95
N SER A 147 0.17 10.80 48.74
CA SER A 147 1.47 11.42 49.01
C SER A 147 2.52 10.48 49.58
#